data_AF-A0A355GB75-F1
#
_entry.id   AF-A0A355GB75-F1
#
_cell.length_a   1.000
_cell.length_b   1.000
_cell.length_c   1.000
_cell.angle_alpha   90.00
_cell.angle_beta   90.00
_cell.angle_gamma   90.00
#
_symmetry.space_group_name_H-M   'P 1'
#
loop_
_entity.id
_entity.type
_entity.pdbx_description
1 polymer ?
#
loop_
_entity_poly.entity_id
_entity_poly.type
_entity_poly.pdbx_seq_one_letter_code
_entity_poly.pdbx_strand_id
1 'polypeptide(L)'
;MDLLNRLLGHDAWTTRQLLEICATLSDEQLDREFDIGHRSLRATLHHIICNMEIWSTLMAAEPIEPQSDQSIAGLLQRLTVAATRLESTGKQVAAEQAWDEVWIDVLDDPPREKTFGTGLA
;
A
#
# COMPACT_ATOMS: atom_id res chain seq x y z
N MET A 1 13.44 12.09 11.58
CA MET A 1 12.10 11.56 11.22
C MET A 1 11.22 12.77 11.00
N ASP A 2 10.79 13.00 9.77
CA ASP A 2 9.85 14.08 9.40
C ASP A 2 8.39 13.60 9.47
N LEU A 3 7.45 14.48 9.12
CA LEU A 3 6.01 14.18 9.16
C LEU A 3 5.63 13.03 8.23
N LEU A 4 6.15 13.01 6.99
CA LEU A 4 5.86 11.94 6.03
C LEU A 4 6.33 10.58 6.57
N ASN A 5 7.57 10.49 7.06
CA ASN A 5 8.09 9.26 7.66
C ASN A 5 7.20 8.78 8.83
N ARG A 6 6.64 9.70 9.62
CA ARG A 6 5.75 9.35 10.72
C ARG A 6 4.38 8.86 10.22
N LEU A 7 3.84 9.46 9.15
CA LEU A 7 2.60 9.03 8.52
C LEU A 7 2.75 7.64 7.90
N LEU A 8 3.77 7.43 7.07
CA LEU A 8 4.04 6.14 6.41
C LEU A 8 4.31 5.03 7.45
N GLY A 9 5.11 5.34 8.47
CA GLY A 9 5.37 4.39 9.56
C GLY A 9 4.11 4.07 10.38
N HIS A 10 3.26 5.05 10.64
CA HIS A 10 1.99 4.84 11.35
C HIS A 10 1.00 4.00 10.53
N ASP A 11 0.89 4.26 9.22
CA ASP A 11 0.02 3.51 8.31
C ASP A 11 0.42 2.03 8.26
N ALA A 12 1.72 1.76 8.06
CA ALA A 12 2.25 0.40 8.07
C ALA A 12 2.07 -0.30 9.42
N TRP A 13 2.32 0.42 10.52
CA TRP A 13 2.12 -0.13 11.87
C TRP A 13 0.66 -0.47 12.14
N THR A 14 -0.26 0.45 11.84
CA THR A 14 -1.70 0.27 12.09
C THR A 14 -2.26 -0.89 11.27
N THR A 15 -1.91 -0.96 9.98
CA THR A 15 -2.33 -2.07 9.10
C THR A 15 -1.83 -3.42 9.63
N ARG A 16 -0.60 -3.46 10.17
CA ARG A 16 -0.06 -4.66 10.81
C ARG A 16 -0.85 -5.05 12.06
N GLN A 17 -1.19 -4.09 12.92
CA GLN A 17 -2.00 -4.38 14.11
C GLN A 17 -3.37 -4.95 13.73
N LEU A 18 -4.00 -4.43 12.68
CA LEU A 18 -5.26 -4.98 12.16
C LEU A 18 -5.10 -6.42 11.66
N LEU A 19 -4.03 -6.71 10.90
CA LEU A 19 -3.74 -8.07 10.44
C LEU A 19 -3.49 -9.05 11.61
N GLU A 20 -2.75 -8.62 12.63
CA GLU A 20 -2.47 -9.42 13.83
C GLU A 20 -3.75 -9.75 14.61
N ILE A 21 -4.69 -8.80 14.69
CA ILE A 21 -6.03 -9.06 15.28
C ILE A 21 -6.83 -10.00 14.38
N CYS A 22 -6.83 -9.79 13.07
CA CYS A 22 -7.52 -10.65 12.11
C CYS A 22 -6.97 -12.08 12.08
N ALA A 23 -5.71 -12.30 12.48
CA ALA A 23 -5.12 -13.63 12.60
C ALA A 23 -5.83 -14.55 13.61
N THR A 24 -6.63 -13.99 14.53
CA THR A 24 -7.40 -14.77 15.51
C THR A 24 -8.80 -15.16 15.02
N LEU A 25 -9.20 -14.73 13.83
CA LEU A 25 -10.53 -14.96 13.26
C LEU A 25 -10.53 -16.20 12.36
N SER A 26 -11.70 -16.85 12.24
CA SER A 26 -11.89 -17.89 11.22
C SER A 26 -12.05 -17.27 9.82
N ASP A 27 -11.88 -18.09 8.78
CA ASP A 27 -12.08 -17.64 7.41
C ASP A 27 -13.51 -17.11 7.18
N GLU A 28 -14.53 -17.75 7.76
CA GLU A 28 -15.92 -17.28 7.67
C GLU A 28 -16.11 -15.90 8.31
N GLN A 29 -15.36 -15.58 9.37
CA GLN A 29 -15.41 -14.27 10.01
C GLN A 29 -14.66 -13.22 9.20
N LEU A 30 -13.53 -13.58 8.57
CA LEU A 30 -12.75 -12.71 7.69
C LEU A 30 -13.52 -12.36 6.41
N ASP A 31 -14.30 -13.31 5.90
CA ASP A 31 -15.02 -13.23 4.64
C ASP A 31 -16.51 -12.88 4.82
N ARG A 32 -16.94 -12.61 6.05
CA ARG A 32 -18.28 -12.10 6.34
C ARG A 32 -18.51 -10.77 5.61
N GLU A 33 -19.64 -10.69 4.91
CA GLU A 33 -20.01 -9.47 4.19
C GLU A 33 -20.61 -8.38 5.08
N PHE A 34 -20.24 -7.13 4.77
CA PHE A 34 -20.73 -5.88 5.33
C PHE A 34 -21.11 -4.94 4.18
N ASP A 35 -22.12 -4.08 4.40
CA ASP A 35 -22.56 -3.09 3.42
C ASP A 35 -21.71 -1.81 3.45
N ILE A 36 -20.39 -1.99 3.32
CA ILE A 36 -19.40 -0.90 3.32
C ILE A 36 -18.09 -1.35 2.66
N GLY A 37 -17.41 -0.41 1.99
CA GLY A 37 -16.05 -0.60 1.49
C GLY A 37 -15.93 -1.80 0.54
N HIS A 38 -14.92 -2.65 0.78
CA HIS A 38 -14.66 -3.87 0.00
C HIS A 38 -15.47 -5.08 0.46
N ARG A 39 -16.55 -4.84 1.21
CA ARG A 39 -17.51 -5.84 1.71
C ARG A 39 -16.99 -6.83 2.74
N SER A 40 -15.71 -7.15 2.82
CA SER A 40 -15.15 -8.02 3.89
C SER A 40 -13.85 -7.48 4.48
N LEU A 41 -13.46 -8.01 5.63
CA LEU A 41 -12.17 -7.65 6.27
C LEU A 41 -11.00 -8.05 5.39
N ARG A 42 -11.01 -9.29 4.88
CA ARG A 42 -9.95 -9.81 4.01
C ARG A 42 -9.80 -8.96 2.75
N ALA A 43 -10.90 -8.67 2.06
CA ALA A 43 -10.88 -7.86 0.84
C ALA A 43 -10.43 -6.42 1.12
N THR A 44 -10.82 -5.83 2.25
CA THR A 44 -10.39 -4.48 2.64
C THR A 44 -8.88 -4.42 2.90
N LEU A 45 -8.35 -5.36 3.68
CA LEU A 45 -6.91 -5.42 3.99
C LEU A 45 -6.09 -5.73 2.74
N HIS A 46 -6.57 -6.66 1.90
CA HIS A 46 -5.97 -6.93 0.60
C HIS A 46 -5.90 -5.66 -0.26
N HIS A 47 -6.99 -4.89 -0.36
CA HIS A 47 -7.01 -3.66 -1.13
C HIS A 47 -6.02 -2.61 -0.62
N ILE A 48 -5.96 -2.38 0.71
CA ILE A 48 -5.02 -1.43 1.32
C ILE A 48 -3.58 -1.77 0.91
N ILE A 49 -3.20 -3.06 1.05
CA ILE A 49 -1.85 -3.52 0.75
C ILE A 49 -1.58 -3.50 -0.76
N CYS A 50 -2.52 -3.93 -1.59
CA CYS A 50 -2.44 -3.80 -3.05
C CYS A 50 -2.19 -2.35 -3.48
N ASN A 51 -2.84 -1.38 -2.83
CA ASN A 51 -2.62 0.02 -3.15
C ASN A 51 -1.16 0.41 -2.86
N MET A 52 -0.63 0.07 -1.68
CA MET A 52 0.78 0.33 -1.38
C MET A 52 1.74 -0.31 -2.40
N GLU A 53 1.48 -1.57 -2.77
CA GLU A 53 2.27 -2.31 -3.77
C GLU A 53 2.24 -1.62 -5.13
N ILE A 54 1.05 -1.31 -5.65
CA ILE A 54 0.85 -0.73 -6.98
C ILE A 54 1.50 0.65 -7.06
N TRP A 55 1.20 1.56 -6.14
CA TRP A 55 1.75 2.92 -6.18
C TRP A 55 3.27 2.91 -6.05
N SER A 56 3.82 2.08 -5.17
CA SER A 56 5.29 1.94 -5.04
C SER A 56 5.95 1.35 -6.30
N THR A 57 5.22 0.55 -7.07
CA THR A 57 5.69 -0.06 -8.32
C THR A 57 5.65 0.94 -9.47
N LEU A 58 4.55 1.69 -9.58
CA LEU A 58 4.38 2.76 -10.55
C LEU A 58 5.42 3.87 -10.37
N MET A 59 5.65 4.32 -9.13
CA MET A 59 6.67 5.31 -8.81
C MET A 59 8.09 4.89 -9.19
N ALA A 60 8.37 3.59 -9.23
CA ALA A 60 9.66 3.05 -9.65
C ALA A 60 9.72 2.73 -11.15
N ALA A 61 8.64 3.00 -11.90
CA ALA A 61 8.48 2.61 -13.31
C ALA A 61 8.73 1.11 -13.56
N GLU A 62 8.34 0.26 -12.60
CA GLU A 62 8.48 -1.19 -12.69
C GLU A 62 7.17 -1.85 -13.18
N PRO A 63 7.24 -3.06 -13.76
CA PRO A 63 6.04 -3.83 -14.10
C PRO A 63 5.22 -4.20 -12.86
N ILE A 64 3.89 -4.03 -12.95
CA ILE A 64 2.98 -4.45 -11.87
C ILE A 64 2.77 -5.96 -11.95
N GLU A 65 3.18 -6.66 -10.90
CA GLU A 65 2.92 -8.09 -10.73
C GLU A 65 1.74 -8.31 -9.76
N PRO A 66 0.61 -8.87 -10.22
CA PRO A 66 -0.55 -9.11 -9.36
C PRO A 66 -0.22 -10.08 -8.23
N GLN A 67 -0.45 -9.64 -6.99
CA GLN A 67 -0.31 -10.48 -5.80
C GLN A 67 -1.67 -11.01 -5.36
N SER A 68 -1.85 -12.33 -5.39
CA SER A 68 -3.15 -12.98 -5.13
C SER A 68 -3.29 -13.62 -3.74
N ASP A 69 -2.20 -13.75 -2.97
CA ASP A 69 -2.26 -14.33 -1.63
C ASP A 69 -2.97 -13.37 -0.66
N GLN A 70 -4.14 -13.78 -0.19
CA GLN A 70 -4.97 -13.06 0.77
C GLN A 70 -5.09 -13.78 2.13
N SER A 71 -4.26 -14.78 2.37
CA SER A 71 -4.08 -15.32 3.72
C SER A 71 -3.51 -14.23 4.64
N ILE A 72 -3.83 -14.27 5.93
CA ILE A 72 -3.29 -13.26 6.87
C ILE A 72 -1.75 -13.26 6.86
N ALA A 73 -1.13 -14.44 6.78
CA ALA A 73 0.32 -14.58 6.66
C ALA A 73 0.86 -13.95 5.36
N GLY A 74 0.21 -14.21 4.23
CA GLY A 74 0.56 -13.61 2.94
C GLY A 74 0.43 -12.09 2.96
N LEU A 75 -0.66 -11.57 3.51
CA LEU A 75 -0.88 -10.13 3.67
C LEU A 75 0.16 -9.48 4.58
N LEU A 76 0.58 -10.12 5.67
CA LEU A 76 1.67 -9.62 6.53
C LEU A 76 3.02 -9.53 5.79
N GLN A 77 3.34 -10.55 4.99
CA GLN A 77 4.56 -10.56 4.19
C GLN A 77 4.52 -9.44 3.14
N ARG A 78 3.41 -9.35 2.40
CA ARG A 78 3.16 -8.31 1.39
C ARG A 78 3.24 -6.90 1.96
N LEU A 79 2.56 -6.65 3.10
CA LEU A 79 2.64 -5.38 3.81
C LEU A 79 4.08 -5.01 4.17
N THR A 80 4.87 -5.97 4.65
CA THR A 80 6.27 -5.71 5.03
C THR A 80 7.09 -5.23 3.84
N VAL A 81 6.95 -5.87 2.69
CA VAL A 81 7.65 -5.48 1.45
C VAL A 81 7.16 -4.12 0.96
N ALA A 82 5.84 -3.95 0.81
CA ALA A 82 5.24 -2.73 0.28
C ALA A 82 5.52 -1.50 1.16
N ALA A 83 5.40 -1.64 2.48
CA ALA A 83 5.69 -0.55 3.43
C ALA A 83 7.16 -0.14 3.39
N THR A 84 8.08 -1.10 3.35
CA THR A 84 9.52 -0.82 3.27
C THR A 84 9.86 -0.07 1.98
N ARG A 85 9.24 -0.46 0.86
CA ARG A 85 9.42 0.19 -0.43
C ARG A 85 8.90 1.62 -0.41
N LEU A 86 7.67 1.83 0.04
CA LEU A 86 7.06 3.17 0.13
C LEU A 86 7.86 4.11 1.05
N GLU A 87 8.32 3.61 2.20
CA GLU A 87 9.18 4.36 3.11
C GLU A 87 10.52 4.73 2.45
N SER A 88 11.11 3.80 1.70
CA SER A 88 12.38 4.05 1.00
C SER A 88 12.22 5.10 -0.10
N THR A 89 11.15 5.02 -0.90
CA THR A 89 10.80 6.03 -1.91
C THR A 89 10.58 7.39 -1.25
N GLY A 90 9.80 7.45 -0.17
CA GLY A 90 9.55 8.71 0.54
C GLY A 90 10.82 9.36 1.10
N LYS A 91 11.74 8.56 1.65
CA LYS A 91 13.05 9.05 2.12
C LYS A 91 13.92 9.58 0.98
N GLN A 92 13.93 8.89 -0.16
CA GLN A 92 14.70 9.32 -1.33
C GLN A 92 14.17 10.65 -1.87
N VAL A 93 12.86 10.75 -2.12
CA VAL A 93 12.22 11.98 -2.60
C VAL A 93 12.49 13.15 -1.67
N ALA A 94 12.38 12.94 -0.36
CA ALA A 94 12.67 13.97 0.63
C ALA A 94 14.14 14.41 0.63
N ALA A 95 15.08 13.47 0.51
CA ALA A 95 16.52 13.76 0.48
C ALA A 95 16.93 14.53 -0.79
N GLU A 96 16.30 14.22 -1.92
CA GLU A 96 16.59 14.83 -3.23
C GLU A 96 15.76 16.09 -3.52
N GLN A 97 14.81 16.44 -2.63
CA GLN A 97 13.82 17.50 -2.86
C GLN A 97 13.00 17.30 -4.15
N ALA A 98 12.79 16.05 -4.54
CA ALA A 98 12.20 15.63 -5.81
C ALA A 98 10.66 15.59 -5.80
N TRP A 99 10.00 16.43 -4.99
CA TRP A 99 8.55 16.36 -4.80
C TRP A 99 7.75 16.61 -6.08
N ASP A 100 8.27 17.48 -6.95
CA ASP A 100 7.64 17.85 -8.23
C ASP A 100 8.12 16.98 -9.40
N GLU A 101 9.07 16.05 -9.17
CA GLU A 101 9.47 15.08 -10.19
C GLU A 101 8.30 14.14 -10.51
N VAL A 102 8.23 13.73 -11.78
CA VAL A 102 7.08 12.99 -12.31
C VAL A 102 7.39 11.53 -12.58
N TRP A 103 6.36 10.72 -12.46
CA TRP A 103 6.31 9.31 -12.89
C TRP A 103 5.02 9.09 -13.68
N ILE A 104 4.98 8.05 -14.52
CA ILE A 104 3.82 7.77 -15.37
C ILE A 104 2.92 6.74 -14.69
N ASP A 105 1.69 7.13 -14.40
CA ASP A 105 0.64 6.19 -14.05
C ASP A 105 0.11 5.52 -15.32
N VAL A 106 0.60 4.30 -15.57
CA VAL A 106 0.18 3.46 -16.70
C VAL A 106 -1.19 2.81 -16.51
N LEU A 107 -1.80 2.94 -15.32
CA LEU A 107 -3.16 2.44 -15.05
C LEU A 107 -4.26 3.45 -15.40
N ASP A 108 -3.92 4.74 -15.53
CA ASP A 108 -4.84 5.73 -16.08
C ASP A 108 -5.05 5.51 -17.60
N ASP A 109 -6.25 5.83 -18.11
CA ASP A 109 -6.59 5.77 -19.54
C ASP A 109 -7.02 7.16 -20.07
N PRO A 110 -6.17 7.86 -20.86
CA PRO A 110 -4.81 7.48 -21.24
C PRO A 110 -3.83 7.61 -20.06
N PRO A 111 -2.63 6.98 -20.12
CA PRO A 111 -1.60 7.13 -19.08
C PRO A 111 -1.26 8.59 -18.79
N ARG A 112 -1.02 8.92 -17.51
CA ARG A 112 -0.80 10.31 -17.06
C ARG A 112 0.43 10.45 -16.20
N GLU A 113 1.10 11.59 -16.32
CA GLU A 113 2.14 12.00 -15.37
C GLU A 113 1.52 12.36 -14.02
N LYS A 114 2.16 11.92 -12.94
CA LYS A 114 1.85 12.27 -11.55
C LYS A 114 3.14 12.68 -10.85
N THR A 115 3.05 13.63 -9.93
CA THR A 115 4.22 14.02 -9.12
C THR A 115 4.42 13.05 -7.96
N PHE A 116 5.65 12.92 -7.45
CA PHE A 116 5.90 12.18 -6.20
C PHE A 116 5.12 12.78 -5.02
N GLY A 117 5.01 14.10 -4.95
CA GLY A 117 4.21 14.80 -3.94
C GLY A 117 2.76 14.30 -3.92
N THR A 118 2.08 14.27 -5.06
CA THR A 118 0.70 13.77 -5.16
C THR A 118 0.51 12.29 -4.86
N GLY A 119 1.56 11.48 -5.02
CA GLY A 119 1.48 10.04 -4.76
C GLY A 119 1.81 9.66 -3.32
N LEU A 120 2.60 10.48 -2.62
CA LEU A 120 3.06 10.21 -1.24
C LEU A 120 2.35 11.06 -0.18
N ALA A 121 1.74 12.21 -0.53
CA ALA A 121 1.17 13.19 0.39
C ALA A 121 -0.29 13.55 0.10
#